data_AF-A0A3B9LPE4-F1
#
_entry.id   AF-A0A3B9LPE4-F1
#
_cell.length_a   1.000
_cell.length_b   1.000
_cell.length_c   1.000
_cell.angle_alpha   90.00
_cell.angle_beta   90.00
_cell.angle_gamma   90.00
#
_symmetry.space_group_name_H-M   'P 1'
#
loop_
_entity.id
_entity.type
_entity.pdbx_description
1 polymer ?
#
loop_
_entity_poly.entity_id
_entity_poly.type
_entity_poly.pdbx_seq_one_letter_code
_entity_poly.pdbx_strand_id
1 'polypeptide(L)' 'MIIARILGTVVSTQKDERLFGKKLLIVRPINVDGSDTTGYVVAVDTVGAGFHERVLVVAGSSARLAQGMK' A
#
# COMPACT_ATOMS: atom_id res chain seq x y z
N MET A 1 5.31 8.26 -7.25
CA MET A 1 5.55 7.40 -6.08
C MET A 1 5.60 8.29 -4.85
N ILE A 2 5.21 7.79 -3.68
CA ILE A 2 5.30 8.52 -2.41
C ILE A 2 6.01 7.67 -1.35
N ILE A 3 6.65 8.31 -0.37
CA ILE A 3 7.13 7.63 0.84
C ILE A 3 5.96 7.58 1.83
N ALA A 4 5.72 6.40 2.40
CA ALA A 4 4.65 6.19 3.36
C ALA A 4 5.09 5.24 4.48
N ARG A 5 4.33 5.22 5.57
CA ARG A 5 4.49 4.26 6.67
C ARG A 5 3.31 3.30 6.71
N ILE A 6 3.58 2.01 6.89
CA ILE A 6 2.53 1.01 7.11
C ILE A 6 1.87 1.25 8.47
N LEU A 7 0.55 1.35 8.50
CA LEU A 7 -0.25 1.49 9.71
C LEU A 7 -1.05 0.24 10.06
N GLY A 8 -1.18 -0.71 9.14
CA GLY A 8 -1.88 -1.97 9.39
C GLY A 8 -2.45 -2.58 8.12
N THR A 9 -3.41 -3.48 8.32
CA THR A 9 -4.01 -4.30 7.26
C THR A 9 -5.48 -3.93 7.08
N VAL A 10 -5.93 -3.91 5.83
CA VAL A 10 -7.36 -3.79 5.49
C VAL A 10 -7.89 -5.14 5.06
N VAL A 11 -9.07 -5.52 5.55
CA VAL A 11 -9.73 -6.76 5.16
C VAL A 11 -11.00 -6.42 4.38
N SER A 12 -11.19 -7.10 3.25
CA SER A 12 -12.44 -7.08 2.49
C SER A 12 -12.76 -8.48 1.97
N THR A 13 -13.98 -8.91 2.23
CA THR A 13 -14.56 -10.20 1.81
C THR A 13 -15.38 -10.08 0.53
N GLN A 14 -15.95 -8.89 0.24
CA GLN A 14 -16.60 -8.57 -1.02
C GLN A 14 -15.75 -7.56 -1.80
N LYS A 15 -15.12 -8.02 -2.88
CA LYS A 15 -14.20 -7.24 -3.70
C LYS A 15 -14.09 -7.85 -5.10
N ASP A 16 -13.50 -7.09 -6.02
CA ASP A 16 -13.16 -7.59 -7.35
C ASP A 16 -12.28 -8.84 -7.26
N GLU A 17 -12.55 -9.84 -8.09
CA GLU A 17 -11.87 -11.14 -8.08
C GLU A 17 -10.35 -10.99 -8.27
N ARG A 18 -9.89 -9.96 -8.98
CA ARG A 18 -8.45 -9.66 -9.18
C ARG A 18 -7.73 -9.30 -7.88
N LEU A 19 -8.47 -8.95 -6.83
CA LEU A 19 -7.94 -8.66 -5.49
C LEU A 19 -7.98 -9.87 -4.55
N PHE A 20 -8.43 -11.03 -5.01
CA PHE A 20 -8.41 -12.25 -4.19
C PHE A 20 -6.96 -12.68 -3.89
N GLY A 21 -6.71 -13.09 -2.65
CA GLY A 21 -5.37 -13.44 -2.16
C GLY A 21 -4.38 -12.26 -2.02
N LYS A 22 -4.78 -11.03 -2.34
CA LYS A 22 -3.92 -9.85 -2.22
C LYS A 22 -3.97 -9.28 -0.81
N LYS A 23 -2.81 -9.07 -0.21
CA LYS A 23 -2.66 -8.40 1.08
C LYS A 23 -2.83 -6.90 0.89
N LEU A 24 -3.81 -6.32 1.57
CA LEU A 24 -4.11 -4.89 1.51
C LEU A 24 -3.56 -4.21 2.76
N LEU A 25 -2.71 -3.21 2.58
CA LEU A 25 -2.12 -2.43 3.66
C LEU A 25 -2.66 -1.01 3.64
N ILE A 26 -3.04 -0.50 4.81
CA ILE A 26 -3.28 0.92 5.00
C ILE A 26 -1.97 1.62 5.33
N VAL A 27 -1.68 2.69 4.60
CA VAL A 27 -0.44 3.45 4.72
C VAL A 27 -0.74 4.93 4.88
N ARG A 28 0.10 5.62 5.64
CA ARG A 28 0.06 7.08 5.77
C ARG A 28 1.28 7.68 5.05
N PRO A 29 1.09 8.63 4.12
CA PRO A 29 2.20 9.37 3.54
C PRO A 29 3.05 10.01 4.64
N ILE A 30 4.35 10.12 4.41
CA ILE A 30 5.27 10.81 5.33
C ILE A 30 6.09 11.85 4.58
N ASN A 31 6.41 12.94 5.26
CA ASN A 31 7.31 13.98 4.78
C ASN A 31 8.77 13.48 4.79
N VAL A 32 9.67 14.24 4.16
CA VAL A 32 11.10 13.92 4.08
C VAL A 32 11.77 13.86 5.46
N ASP A 33 11.27 14.65 6.41
CA ASP A 33 11.71 14.65 7.82
C ASP A 33 11.18 13.44 8.62
N GLY A 34 10.36 12.59 7.99
CA GLY A 34 9.75 11.41 8.61
C GLY A 34 8.49 11.68 9.42
N SER A 35 8.01 12.92 9.45
CA SER A 35 6.72 13.29 10.04
C SER A 35 5.55 12.80 9.18
N ASP A 36 4.45 12.49 9.83
CA ASP A 36 3.25 11.98 9.19
C ASP A 36 2.51 13.12 8.44
N THR A 37 2.08 12.85 7.22
CA THR A 37 1.17 13.74 6.48
C THR A 37 -0.30 13.38 6.74
N THR A 38 -1.22 14.26 6.34
CA THR A 38 -2.66 13.97 6.43
C THR A 38 -3.12 12.95 5.39
N GLY A 39 -4.20 12.24 5.71
CA GLY A 39 -4.80 11.25 4.82
C GLY A 39 -4.16 9.86 4.89
N TYR A 40 -4.76 8.93 4.15
CA TYR A 40 -4.32 7.54 4.08
C TYR A 40 -4.57 6.98 2.68
N VAL A 41 -3.81 5.96 2.33
CA VAL A 41 -3.98 5.19 1.10
C VAL A 41 -4.04 3.71 1.44
N VAL A 42 -4.83 2.95 0.69
CA VAL A 42 -4.78 1.48 0.73
C VAL A 42 -3.97 1.01 -0.48
N ALA A 43 -2.93 0.22 -0.23
CA ALA A 43 -2.07 -0.32 -1.26
C ALA A 43 -2.04 -1.86 -1.19
N VAL A 44 -1.83 -2.51 -2.34
CA VAL A 44 -1.53 -3.95 -2.36
C VAL A 44 -0.06 -4.15 -2.01
N ASP A 45 0.20 -5.05 -1.07
CA ASP A 45 1.57 -5.47 -0.73
C ASP A 45 2.04 -6.56 -1.69
N THR A 46 3.12 -6.26 -2.42
CA THR A 46 3.80 -7.20 -3.32
C THR A 46 5.22 -7.54 -2.87
N VAL A 47 5.65 -7.03 -1.71
CA VAL A 47 7.05 -7.13 -1.25
C VAL A 47 7.19 -7.69 0.17
N GLY A 48 6.08 -7.89 0.89
CA GLY A 48 6.08 -8.46 2.23
C GLY A 48 6.33 -7.42 3.32
N ALA A 49 5.82 -6.20 3.15
CA ALA A 49 6.02 -5.12 4.12
C ALA A 49 5.35 -5.37 5.48
N GLY A 50 6.03 -4.96 6.54
CA GLY A 50 5.65 -5.08 7.94
C GLY A 50 5.08 -3.80 8.56
N PHE A 51 4.51 -3.94 9.75
CA PHE A 51 3.95 -2.82 10.51
C PHE A 51 5.03 -1.77 10.83
N HIS A 52 4.70 -0.49 10.67
CA HIS A 52 5.60 0.66 10.85
C HIS A 52 6.83 0.75 9.93
N GLU A 53 6.99 -0.15 8.97
CA GLU A 53 8.02 0.01 7.95
C GLU A 53 7.73 1.22 7.05
N ARG A 54 8.82 1.86 6.59
CA ARG A 54 8.77 2.90 5.56
C ARG A 54 8.81 2.25 4.19
N VAL A 55 7.87 2.60 3.33
CA VAL A 55 7.69 1.99 2.01
C VAL A 55 7.57 3.04 0.92
N LEU A 56 7.90 2.66 -0.31
CA LEU A 56 7.57 3.42 -1.51
C LEU A 56 6.25 2.90 -2.10
N VAL A 57 5.28 3.78 -2.24
CA VAL A 57 3.97 3.46 -2.80
C VAL A 57 3.90 3.96 -4.23
N VAL A 58 3.61 3.04 -5.15
CA VAL A 58 3.34 3.33 -6.57
C VAL A 58 1.83 3.49 -6.74
N ALA A 59 1.41 4.48 -7.53
CA ALA A 59 0.00 4.77 -7.79
C ALA A 59 -0.25 4.89 -9.30
N GLY A 60 -1.52 4.83 -9.69
CA GLY A 60 -1.94 4.90 -11.09
C GLY A 60 -1.71 3.60 -11.86
N SER A 61 -1.62 3.69 -13.19
CA SER A 61 -1.51 2.53 -14.07
C SER A 61 -0.22 1.72 -13.87
N SER A 62 0.87 2.37 -13.47
CA SER A 62 2.16 1.73 -13.22
C SER A 62 2.12 0.74 -12.04
N ALA A 63 1.20 0.89 -11.09
CA ALA A 63 1.04 -0.05 -9.99
C ALA A 63 0.69 -1.47 -10.47
N ARG A 64 0.00 -1.60 -11.63
CA ARG A 64 -0.35 -2.91 -12.23
C ARG A 64 0.84 -3.63 -12.87
N LEU A 65 1.98 -2.96 -13.02
CA LEU A 65 3.18 -3.59 -13.57
C LEU A 65 3.96 -4.40 -12.52
N ALA A 66 3.61 -4.29 -11.25
CA ALA A 66 4.16 -5.13 -10.20
C ALA A 66 3.80 -6.61 -10.42
N GLN A 67 4.66 -7.51 -9.92
CA GLN A 67 4.51 -8.95 -10.13
C GLN A 67 3.14 -9.44 -9.64
N GLY A 68 2.42 -10.15 -10.51
CA GLY A 68 1.12 -10.71 -10.20
C GLY A 68 -0.03 -9.70 -10.12
N MET A 69 0.12 -8.48 -10.69
CA MET A 69 -0.88 -7.40 -10.67
C MET A 69 -1.45 -7.00 -12.04
N LYS A 70 -1.23 -7.83 -13.05
CA LYS A 70 -1.87 -7.73 -14.37
C LYS A 70 -3.16 -8.54 -14.44
#